data_AF-A0A358S784-F1
#
_entry.id   AF-A0A358S784-F1
#
_cell.length_a   1.000
_cell.length_b   1.000
_cell.length_c   1.000
_cell.angle_alpha   90.00
_cell.angle_beta   90.00
_cell.angle_gamma   90.00
#
_symmetry.space_group_name_H-M   'P 1'
#
loop_
_entity.id
_entity.type
_entity.pdbx_description
1 polymer ?
#
loop_
_entity_poly.entity_id
_entity_poly.type
_entity_poly.pdbx_seq_one_letter_code
_entity_poly.pdbx_strand_id
1 'polypeptide(L)'
;MRVYFSPIFVFTEGFENITYSFENRIVTATYKGKKETFDFRGLPDGIVQEIEAEILEFNPITHSEIVDGILYLEVMNFIRENATEFEKFPNWIEV
;
A
#
# COMPACT_ATOMS: atom_id res chain seq x y z
N MET A 1 4.89 10.32 5.88
CA MET A 1 5.37 9.52 4.71
C MET A 1 4.53 9.88 3.50
N ARG A 2 4.88 9.45 2.28
CA ARG A 2 4.07 9.71 1.09
C ARG A 2 3.57 8.41 0.48
N VAL A 3 2.27 8.34 0.22
CA VAL A 3 1.60 7.11 -0.23
C VAL A 3 0.79 7.36 -1.50
N TYR A 4 0.90 6.45 -2.45
CA TYR A 4 0.08 6.38 -3.66
C TYR A 4 -0.74 5.09 -3.63
N PHE A 5 -2.05 5.21 -3.77
CA PHE A 5 -2.99 4.09 -3.75
C PHE A 5 -3.23 3.58 -5.17
N SER A 6 -2.33 2.75 -5.69
CA SER A 6 -2.39 2.21 -7.04
C SER A 6 -3.73 1.53 -7.34
N PRO A 7 -4.54 2.08 -8.27
CA PRO A 7 -5.86 1.55 -8.55
C PRO A 7 -5.78 0.21 -9.26
N ILE A 8 -6.42 -0.82 -8.69
CA ILE A 8 -6.54 -2.15 -9.29
C ILE A 8 -8.02 -2.46 -9.50
N PHE A 9 -8.45 -2.41 -10.76
CA PHE A 9 -9.83 -2.74 -11.13
C PHE A 9 -10.10 -4.24 -10.98
N VAL A 10 -11.09 -4.57 -10.15
CA VAL A 10 -11.54 -5.95 -9.93
C VAL A 10 -12.99 -6.12 -10.43
N PHE A 11 -13.20 -7.08 -11.34
CA PHE A 11 -14.51 -7.35 -11.95
C PHE A 11 -15.22 -8.56 -11.34
N THR A 12 -14.52 -9.36 -10.54
CA THR A 12 -15.04 -10.58 -9.92
C THR A 12 -15.60 -10.29 -8.53
N GLU A 13 -16.68 -11.00 -8.17
CA GLU A 13 -17.14 -11.05 -6.78
C GLU A 13 -16.10 -11.74 -5.87
N GLY A 14 -16.08 -11.39 -4.59
CA GLY A 14 -15.16 -11.99 -3.60
C GLY A 14 -13.87 -11.21 -3.32
N PHE A 15 -13.59 -10.11 -4.02
CA PHE A 15 -12.58 -9.13 -3.59
C PHE A 15 -13.20 -8.15 -2.59
N GLU A 16 -12.52 -7.95 -1.46
CA GLU A 16 -12.87 -6.94 -0.47
C GLU A 16 -11.96 -5.71 -0.61
N ASN A 17 -12.34 -4.61 0.04
CA ASN A 17 -11.44 -3.47 0.11
C ASN A 17 -10.28 -3.80 1.04
N ILE A 18 -9.06 -3.57 0.56
CA ILE A 18 -7.89 -3.52 1.43
C ILE A 18 -7.82 -2.16 2.12
N THR A 19 -7.43 -2.15 3.38
CA THR A 19 -7.30 -0.93 4.19
C THR A 19 -5.92 -0.85 4.79
N TYR A 20 -5.47 0.37 5.09
CA TYR A 20 -4.12 0.62 5.55
C TYR A 20 -4.12 1.55 6.77
N SER A 21 -3.18 1.30 7.68
CA SER A 21 -2.76 2.28 8.68
C SER A 21 -1.28 2.59 8.52
N PHE A 22 -0.92 3.85 8.70
CA PHE A 22 0.42 4.37 8.49
C PHE A 22 0.88 5.08 9.75
N GLU A 23 2.01 4.66 10.31
CA GLU A 23 2.58 5.29 11.49
C GLU A 23 4.10 5.18 11.48
N ASN A 24 4.83 6.31 11.47
CA ASN A 24 6.29 6.32 11.64
C ASN A 24 7.06 5.33 10.74
N ARG A 25 6.72 5.26 9.45
CA ARG A 25 7.29 4.31 8.47
C ARG A 25 6.96 2.83 8.76
N ILE A 26 5.92 2.57 9.55
CA ILE A 26 5.28 1.28 9.71
C ILE A 26 3.97 1.33 8.91
N VAL A 27 3.74 0.29 8.13
CA VAL A 27 2.54 0.13 7.30
C VAL A 27 1.84 -1.13 7.71
N THR A 28 0.58 -1.04 8.11
CA THR A 28 -0.25 -2.22 8.37
C THR A 28 -1.34 -2.31 7.31
N ALA A 29 -1.28 -3.36 6.49
CA ALA A 29 -2.31 -3.70 5.52
C ALA A 29 -3.32 -4.66 6.16
N THR A 30 -4.61 -4.38 6.01
CA THR A 30 -5.70 -5.25 6.48
C THR A 30 -6.59 -5.65 5.32
N TYR A 31 -6.73 -6.96 5.09
CA TYR A 31 -7.57 -7.52 4.03
C TYR A 31 -8.26 -8.81 4.53
N LYS A 32 -9.59 -8.90 4.39
CA LYS A 32 -10.41 -10.04 4.86
C LYS A 32 -10.13 -10.45 6.32
N GLY A 33 -9.91 -9.45 7.18
CA GLY A 33 -9.58 -9.66 8.60
C GLY A 33 -8.14 -10.11 8.90
N LYS A 34 -7.33 -10.45 7.89
CA LYS A 34 -5.89 -10.69 8.04
C LYS A 34 -5.15 -9.35 8.08
N LYS A 35 -4.10 -9.27 8.90
CA LYS A 35 -3.25 -8.09 9.05
C LYS A 35 -1.79 -8.47 8.75
N GLU A 36 -1.14 -7.65 7.95
CA GLU A 36 0.29 -7.74 7.63
C GLU A 36 0.96 -6.41 7.96
N THR A 37 2.14 -6.45 8.56
CA THR A 37 2.84 -5.25 9.02
C THR A 37 4.22 -5.19 8.40
N PHE A 38 4.49 -4.11 7.66
CA PHE A 38 5.77 -3.82 7.05
C PHE A 38 6.45 -2.71 7.85
N ASP A 39 7.64 -3.01 8.39
CA ASP A 39 8.43 -2.06 9.17
C ASP A 39 9.62 -1.56 8.35
N PHE A 40 9.55 -0.30 7.91
CA PHE A 40 10.61 0.34 7.14
C PHE A 40 11.57 1.14 8.03
N ARG A 41 11.41 1.12 9.35
CA ARG A 41 12.26 1.92 10.24
C ARG A 41 13.70 1.42 10.20
N GLY A 42 14.64 2.36 10.31
CA GLY A 42 16.08 2.06 10.30
C GLY A 42 16.66 1.73 8.91
N LEU A 43 15.83 1.61 7.87
CA LEU A 43 16.33 1.47 6.49
C LEU A 43 16.89 2.80 5.97
N PRO A 44 18.05 2.77 5.29
CA PRO A 44 18.66 3.96 4.69
C PRO A 44 17.90 4.40 3.44
N ASP A 45 18.29 5.56 2.90
CA ASP A 45 17.81 6.03 1.60
C ASP A 45 18.11 5.03 0.48
N GLY A 46 17.20 4.95 -0.49
CA GLY A 46 17.24 4.05 -1.63
C GLY A 46 15.95 3.23 -1.81
N ILE A 47 15.93 2.43 -2.87
CA ILE A 47 14.84 1.50 -3.18
C ILE A 47 14.91 0.32 -2.22
N VAL A 48 13.80 0.00 -1.56
CA VAL A 48 13.70 -1.16 -0.67
C VAL A 48 13.31 -2.38 -1.49
N GLN A 49 14.25 -3.30 -1.70
CA GLN A 49 14.01 -4.55 -2.43
C GLN A 49 13.50 -5.65 -1.48
N GLU A 50 13.00 -6.75 -2.07
CA GLU A 50 12.66 -7.98 -1.33
C GLU A 50 11.60 -7.80 -0.23
N ILE A 51 10.64 -6.91 -0.45
CA ILE A 51 9.46 -6.85 0.41
C ILE A 51 8.59 -8.06 0.08
N GLU A 52 8.31 -8.87 1.10
CA GLU A 52 7.43 -10.02 0.99
C GLU A 52 6.33 -9.91 2.04
N ALA A 53 5.11 -10.32 1.65
CA ALA A 53 4.01 -10.49 2.60
C ALA A 53 4.00 -11.96 3.04
N GLU A 54 3.93 -12.21 4.34
CA GLU A 54 3.94 -13.57 4.90
C GLU A 54 2.52 -14.06 5.24
N ILE A 55 1.63 -13.13 5.58
CA ILE A 55 0.27 -13.37 6.09
C ILE A 55 -0.77 -13.16 4.99
N LEU A 56 -0.60 -12.12 4.17
CA LEU A 56 -1.49 -11.85 3.05
C LEU A 56 -1.18 -12.74 1.84
N GLU A 57 -2.22 -13.08 1.07
CA GLU A 57 -2.12 -13.97 -0.09
C GLU A 57 -1.47 -13.31 -1.32
N PHE A 58 -1.10 -12.05 -1.20
CA PHE A 58 -0.44 -11.22 -2.19
C PHE A 58 0.38 -10.14 -1.47
N ASN A 59 1.37 -9.57 -2.15
CA ASN A 59 2.09 -8.42 -1.62
C ASN A 59 1.33 -7.12 -1.94
N PRO A 60 0.80 -6.40 -0.92
CA PRO A 60 0.09 -5.15 -1.14
C PRO A 60 1.02 -3.95 -1.44
N ILE A 61 2.33 -4.06 -1.26
CA ILE A 61 3.31 -3.00 -1.54
C ILE A 61 3.93 -3.27 -2.91
N THR A 62 3.65 -2.40 -3.89
CA THR A 62 4.18 -2.55 -5.26
C THR A 62 5.48 -1.79 -5.47
N HIS A 63 5.72 -0.75 -4.67
CA HIS A 63 6.95 0.03 -4.70
C HIS A 63 7.22 0.71 -3.36
N SER A 64 8.50 0.88 -3.05
CA SER A 64 9.01 1.42 -1.80
C SER A 64 10.38 2.04 -2.03
N GLU A 65 10.49 3.32 -1.70
CA GLU A 65 11.74 4.06 -1.82
C GLU A 65 11.85 5.08 -0.70
N ILE A 66 13.06 5.25 -0.18
CA ILE A 66 13.35 6.27 0.83
C ILE A 66 14.22 7.33 0.17
N VAL A 67 13.74 8.56 0.10
CA VAL A 67 14.45 9.71 -0.48
C VAL A 67 14.48 10.83 0.54
N ASP A 68 15.69 11.25 0.92
CA ASP A 68 15.93 12.27 1.95
C ASP A 68 15.24 11.92 3.28
N GLY A 69 15.30 10.63 3.66
CA GLY A 69 14.66 10.09 4.86
C GLY A 69 13.12 9.95 4.79
N ILE A 70 12.48 10.39 3.71
CA ILE A 70 11.03 10.27 3.49
C ILE A 70 10.74 8.96 2.76
N LEU A 71 9.88 8.14 3.34
CA LEU A 71 9.38 6.93 2.70
C LEU A 71 8.26 7.27 1.70
N TYR A 72 8.47 6.89 0.45
CA TYR A 72 7.51 6.88 -0.65
C TYR A 72 7.04 5.44 -0.88
N LEU A 73 5.73 5.23 -0.88
CA LEU A 73 5.10 3.92 -1.05
C LEU A 73 4.03 3.94 -2.12
N GLU A 74 4.07 2.95 -2.99
CA GLU A 74 2.90 2.57 -3.79
C GLU A 74 2.27 1.32 -3.18
N VAL A 75 0.98 1.41 -2.89
CA VAL A 75 0.20 0.31 -2.31
C VAL A 75 -0.98 -0.03 -3.20
N MET A 76 -1.35 -1.30 -3.25
CA MET A 76 -2.52 -1.77 -4.00
C MET A 76 -3.82 -1.18 -3.43
N ASN A 77 -4.72 -0.74 -4.30
CA ASN A 77 -6.07 -0.33 -3.92
C ASN A 77 -7.09 -0.99 -4.84
N PHE A 78 -7.79 -2.00 -4.33
CA PHE A 78 -8.83 -2.68 -5.11
C PHE A 78 -10.04 -1.77 -5.27
N ILE A 79 -10.37 -1.47 -6.51
CA ILE A 79 -11.47 -0.58 -6.88
C ILE A 79 -12.47 -1.28 -7.79
N ARG A 80 -13.72 -0.82 -7.75
CA ARG A 80 -14.83 -1.34 -8.54
C ARG A 80 -15.30 -0.29 -9.55
N GLU A 81 -16.23 -0.69 -10.42
CA GLU A 81 -16.77 0.18 -11.47
C GLU A 81 -17.33 1.50 -10.91
N ASN A 82 -17.97 1.44 -9.75
CA ASN A 82 -18.55 2.58 -9.04
C ASN A 82 -17.55 3.38 -8.19
N ALA A 83 -16.24 3.08 -8.26
CA ALA A 83 -15.22 3.85 -7.55
C ALA A 83 -15.21 5.32 -8.01
N THR A 84 -14.89 6.19 -7.07
CA THR A 84 -14.80 7.64 -7.28
C THR A 84 -13.66 7.99 -8.24
N GLU A 85 -13.70 9.20 -8.79
CA GLU A 85 -12.61 9.71 -9.64
C GLU A 85 -11.27 9.73 -8.90
N PHE A 86 -11.28 10.10 -7.61
CA PHE A 86 -10.09 10.08 -6.75
C PHE A 86 -9.51 8.69 -6.55
N GLU A 87 -10.36 7.66 -6.43
CA GLU A 87 -9.90 6.28 -6.33
C GLU A 87 -9.35 5.75 -7.66
N LYS A 88 -9.92 6.20 -8.79
CA LYS A 88 -9.47 5.80 -10.14
C LYS A 88 -8.21 6.53 -10.60
N PHE A 89 -8.04 7.78 -10.15
CA PHE A 89 -6.94 8.68 -10.52
C PHE A 89 -6.34 9.32 -9.26
N PRO A 90 -5.64 8.53 -8.42
CA PRO A 90 -5.13 9.01 -7.16
C PRO A 90 -3.94 9.94 -7.35
N ASN A 91 -3.72 10.79 -6.36
CA ASN A 91 -2.50 11.57 -6.18
C ASN A 91 -1.69 10.98 -5.02
N TRP A 92 -0.41 11.32 -4.96
CA TRP A 92 0.39 11.09 -3.76
C TRP A 92 -0.19 11.88 -2.59
N ILE A 93 -0.37 11.23 -1.44
CA ILE A 93 -0.83 11.88 -0.22
C ILE A 93 0.20 11.77 0.90
N GLU A 94 0.19 12.76 1.79
CA GLU A 94 0.97 12.72 3.02
C GLU A 94 0.14 12.09 4.15
N VAL A 95 0.73 11.13 4.85
CA VAL A 95 0.12 10.41 5.98
C VAL A 95 1.09 10.29 7.15
#